data_AF-A0A0P8A5P3-F1
#
_entry.id   AF-A0A0P8A5P3-F1
#
_cell.length_a   1.000
_cell.length_b   1.000
_cell.length_c   1.000
_cell.angle_alpha   90.00
_cell.angle_beta   90.00
_cell.angle_gamma   90.00
#
_symmetry.space_group_name_H-M   'P 1'
#
loop_
_entity.id
_entity.type
_entity.pdbx_description
1 polymer ?
#
loop_
_entity_poly.entity_id
_entity_poly.type
_entity_poly.pdbx_seq_one_letter_code
_entity_poly.pdbx_strand_id
1 'polypeptide(L)'
;MDEFLEKLKQTRTGFLSRMRILSILDLIAIFSIVYAIFIIINLEYFLNKFLPVASIPIKFIPPVLAIFIAVLLSILLHRRDSKLNVIRIIENKYPDLNEKLRTAYDNRNESNVIVDSLKTIVSESMKVVSPSNLLAKSRIISKVIITIIFIAGMIFYFK
;
A
#
# COMPACT_ATOMS: atom_id res chain seq x y z
N MET A 1 18.15 13.53 21.09
CA MET A 1 17.33 13.59 19.85
C MET A 1 15.97 14.09 20.27
N ASP A 2 15.48 15.18 19.67
CA ASP A 2 14.23 15.82 20.08
C ASP A 2 13.06 14.83 20.05
N GLU A 3 12.31 14.74 21.15
CA GLU A 3 11.16 13.82 21.32
C GLU A 3 10.17 13.92 20.14
N PHE A 4 9.97 15.15 19.64
CA PHE A 4 9.19 15.44 18.44
C PHE A 4 9.67 14.64 17.21
N LEU A 5 10.97 14.65 16.92
CA LEU A 5 11.54 13.99 15.74
C LEU A 5 11.43 12.47 15.86
N GLU A 6 11.57 11.93 17.07
CA GLU A 6 11.37 10.51 17.34
C GLU A 6 9.93 10.08 17.05
N LYS A 7 8.94 10.82 17.56
CA LYS A 7 7.52 10.58 17.26
C LYS A 7 7.21 10.70 15.77
N LEU A 8 7.72 11.72 15.09
CA LEU A 8 7.53 11.88 13.65
C LEU A 8 8.12 10.70 12.87
N LYS A 9 9.31 10.23 13.25
CA LYS A 9 9.95 9.05 12.66
C LYS A 9 9.15 7.78 12.93
N GLN A 10 8.66 7.58 14.14
CA GLN A 10 7.80 6.44 14.50
C GLN A 10 6.51 6.45 13.68
N THR A 11 5.84 7.60 13.56
CA THR A 11 4.61 7.72 12.77
C THR A 11 4.86 7.45 11.29
N ARG A 12 5.95 7.99 10.73
CA ARG A 12 6.37 7.75 9.35
C ARG A 12 6.65 6.27 9.09
N THR A 13 7.44 5.63 9.93
CA THR A 13 7.80 4.20 9.75
C THR A 13 6.56 3.31 9.87
N GLY A 14 5.68 3.58 10.85
CA GLY A 14 4.41 2.88 10.99
C GLY A 14 3.49 3.05 9.77
N PHE A 15 3.42 4.25 9.21
CA PHE A 15 2.63 4.51 7.99
C PHE A 15 3.20 3.76 6.79
N LEU A 16 4.51 3.84 6.56
CA LEU A 16 5.19 3.14 5.47
C LEU A 16 5.04 1.62 5.57
N SER A 17 5.12 1.05 6.78
CA SER A 17 4.91 -0.39 7.01
C SER A 17 3.50 -0.82 6.60
N ARG A 18 2.48 -0.01 6.90
CA ARG A 18 1.09 -0.32 6.51
C ARG A 18 0.87 -0.17 5.00
N MET A 19 1.58 0.74 4.33
CA MET A 19 1.54 0.79 2.86
C MET A 19 2.15 -0.45 2.21
N ARG A 20 3.20 -1.05 2.81
CA ARG A 20 3.72 -2.36 2.35
C ARG A 20 2.67 -3.48 2.49
N ILE A 21 1.86 -3.45 3.54
CA ILE A 21 0.74 -4.39 3.68
C ILE A 21 -0.28 -4.16 2.55
N LEU A 22 -0.58 -2.90 2.24
CA LEU A 22 -1.45 -2.56 1.10
C LEU A 22 -0.88 -3.02 -0.24
N SER A 23 0.45 -3.01 -0.41
CA SER A 23 1.09 -3.48 -1.66
C SER A 23 1.01 -4.98 -1.85
N ILE A 24 1.13 -5.74 -0.76
CA ILE A 24 0.89 -7.18 -0.76
C ILE A 24 -0.58 -7.46 -1.09
N LEU A 25 -1.51 -6.71 -0.48
CA LEU A 25 -2.93 -6.86 -0.76
C LEU A 25 -3.27 -6.57 -2.23
N ASP A 26 -2.65 -5.54 -2.83
CA ASP A 26 -2.81 -5.27 -4.26
C ASP A 26 -2.25 -6.37 -5.13
N LEU A 27 -1.10 -6.95 -4.77
CA LEU A 27 -0.54 -8.09 -5.50
C LEU A 27 -1.53 -9.25 -5.52
N ILE A 28 -2.10 -9.60 -4.36
CA ILE A 28 -3.09 -10.69 -4.25
C ILE A 28 -4.36 -10.36 -5.04
N ALA A 29 -4.85 -9.13 -4.94
CA ALA A 29 -6.04 -8.69 -5.66
C ALA A 29 -5.84 -8.75 -7.18
N ILE A 30 -4.73 -8.20 -7.69
CA ILE A 30 -4.40 -8.19 -9.12
C ILE A 30 -4.21 -9.63 -9.61
N PHE A 31 -3.49 -10.47 -8.87
CA PHE A 31 -3.34 -11.88 -9.21
C PHE A 31 -4.71 -12.56 -9.34
N SER A 32 -5.59 -12.37 -8.37
CA SER A 32 -6.93 -12.96 -8.36
C SER A 32 -7.76 -12.50 -9.57
N ILE A 33 -7.70 -11.21 -9.91
CA ILE A 33 -8.39 -10.65 -11.08
C ILE A 33 -7.85 -11.23 -12.38
N VAL A 34 -6.53 -11.19 -12.58
CA VAL A 34 -5.88 -11.64 -13.82
C VAL A 34 -6.09 -13.15 -14.01
N TYR A 35 -5.94 -13.93 -12.95
CA TYR A 35 -6.13 -15.38 -13.04
C TYR A 35 -7.60 -15.74 -13.31
N ALA A 36 -8.56 -15.04 -12.69
CA ALA A 36 -9.97 -15.21 -13.01
C ALA A 36 -10.27 -14.92 -14.49
N ILE A 37 -9.68 -13.85 -15.06
CA ILE A 37 -9.81 -13.53 -16.49
C ILE A 37 -9.26 -14.68 -17.35
N PHE A 38 -8.11 -15.25 -17.00
CA PHE A 38 -7.53 -16.38 -17.73
C PHE A 38 -8.41 -17.63 -17.70
N ILE A 39 -9.07 -17.89 -16.57
CA ILE A 39 -10.03 -18.99 -16.44
C ILE A 39 -11.25 -18.73 -17.34
N ILE A 40 -11.85 -17.54 -17.28
CA ILE A 40 -13.04 -17.17 -18.06
C ILE A 40 -12.78 -17.29 -19.58
N ILE A 41 -11.59 -16.85 -20.02
CA ILE A 41 -11.18 -16.93 -21.44
C ILE A 41 -10.79 -18.36 -21.84
N ASN A 42 -10.68 -19.31 -20.89
CA ASN A 42 -10.14 -20.65 -21.13
C ASN A 42 -8.75 -20.61 -21.78
N LEU A 43 -7.85 -19.81 -21.20
CA LEU A 43 -6.50 -19.62 -21.74
C LEU A 43 -5.75 -20.95 -21.93
N GLU A 44 -5.97 -21.94 -21.07
CA GLU A 44 -5.40 -23.29 -21.22
C GLU A 44 -5.80 -23.96 -22.53
N TYR A 45 -7.08 -23.85 -22.93
CA TYR A 45 -7.56 -24.41 -24.19
C TYR A 45 -6.87 -23.75 -25.38
N PHE A 46 -6.76 -22.42 -25.35
CA PHE A 46 -6.04 -21.67 -26.38
C PHE A 46 -4.57 -22.08 -26.47
N LEU A 47 -3.86 -22.14 -25.34
CA LEU A 47 -2.45 -22.53 -25.32
C LEU A 47 -2.23 -23.96 -25.84
N ASN A 48 -3.06 -24.92 -25.44
CA ASN A 48 -2.99 -26.29 -25.95
C ASN A 48 -3.21 -26.37 -27.47
N LYS A 49 -4.09 -25.54 -28.02
CA LYS A 49 -4.37 -25.51 -29.45
C LYS A 49 -3.23 -24.92 -30.29
N PHE A 50 -2.55 -23.88 -29.78
CA PHE A 50 -1.50 -23.18 -30.52
C PHE A 50 -0.08 -23.69 -30.24
N LEU A 51 0.16 -24.33 -29.09
CA LEU A 51 1.45 -24.89 -28.70
C LEU A 51 1.32 -26.39 -28.36
N PRO A 52 0.90 -27.25 -29.31
CA PRO A 52 0.64 -28.67 -29.05
C PRO A 52 1.90 -29.49 -28.71
N VAL A 53 3.10 -28.96 -28.97
CA VAL A 53 4.39 -29.67 -28.79
C VAL A 53 5.23 -29.05 -27.66
N ALA A 54 4.61 -28.40 -26.68
CA ALA A 54 5.33 -27.96 -25.50
C ALA A 54 5.54 -29.15 -24.54
N SER A 55 6.79 -29.52 -24.26
CA SER A 55 7.14 -30.48 -23.19
C SER A 55 6.83 -29.97 -21.78
N ILE A 56 6.32 -28.75 -21.67
CA ILE A 56 5.98 -28.06 -20.43
C ILE A 56 4.50 -28.34 -20.13
N PRO A 57 4.14 -28.74 -18.90
CA PRO A 57 2.74 -28.89 -18.51
C PRO A 57 2.00 -27.53 -18.62
N ILE A 58 1.21 -27.38 -19.69
CA ILE A 58 0.54 -26.13 -20.10
C ILE A 58 -0.38 -25.56 -18.99
N LYS A 59 -0.87 -26.42 -18.10
CA LYS A 59 -1.68 -26.06 -16.92
C LYS A 59 -1.00 -25.07 -15.96
N PHE A 60 0.34 -25.04 -15.92
CA PHE A 60 1.06 -24.11 -15.04
C PHE A 60 1.34 -22.74 -15.67
N ILE A 61 1.17 -22.60 -16.99
CA ILE A 61 1.48 -21.35 -17.70
C ILE A 61 0.54 -20.20 -17.25
N PRO A 62 -0.80 -20.37 -17.20
CA PRO A 62 -1.69 -19.30 -16.77
C PRO A 62 -1.43 -18.76 -15.36
N PRO A 63 -1.29 -19.59 -14.30
CA PRO A 63 -1.04 -19.05 -12.96
C PRO A 63 0.34 -18.38 -12.85
N VAL A 64 1.38 -18.92 -13.50
CA VAL A 64 2.73 -18.30 -13.50
C VAL A 64 2.69 -16.95 -14.20
N LEU A 65 2.02 -16.85 -15.35
CA LEU A 65 1.87 -15.59 -16.08
C LEU A 65 1.06 -14.58 -15.27
N ALA A 66 0.00 -15.01 -14.58
CA ALA A 66 -0.80 -14.16 -13.71
C ALA A 66 0.03 -13.59 -12.54
N ILE A 67 0.90 -14.40 -11.92
CA ILE A 67 1.83 -13.94 -10.88
C ILE A 67 2.79 -12.89 -11.44
N PHE A 68 3.37 -13.16 -12.62
CA PHE A 68 4.31 -12.23 -13.24
C PHE A 68 3.67 -10.86 -13.51
N ILE A 69 2.46 -10.86 -14.08
CA ILE A 69 1.66 -9.65 -14.31
C ILE A 69 1.33 -8.96 -12.99
N ALA A 70 0.89 -9.70 -11.97
CA ALA A 70 0.55 -9.14 -10.66
C ALA A 70 1.74 -8.46 -9.96
N VAL A 71 2.92 -9.08 -10.03
CA VAL A 71 4.17 -8.49 -9.52
C VAL A 71 4.49 -7.19 -10.27
N LEU A 72 4.43 -7.22 -11.61
CA LEU A 72 4.75 -6.06 -12.44
C LEU A 72 3.83 -4.87 -12.12
N LEU A 73 2.51 -5.10 -12.08
CA LEU A 73 1.53 -4.05 -11.78
C LEU A 73 1.61 -3.59 -10.32
N SER A 74 1.80 -4.50 -9.36
CA SER A 74 1.93 -4.11 -7.94
C SER A 74 3.16 -3.24 -7.71
N ILE A 75 4.30 -3.57 -8.31
CA ILE A 75 5.49 -2.70 -8.29
C ILE A 75 5.16 -1.36 -8.93
N LEU A 76 4.51 -1.33 -10.09
CA LEU A 76 4.16 -0.10 -10.78
C LEU A 76 3.27 0.82 -9.94
N LEU A 77 2.28 0.26 -9.24
CA LEU A 77 1.37 0.99 -8.33
C LEU A 77 2.11 1.61 -7.14
N HIS A 78 3.05 0.89 -6.53
CA HIS A 78 3.72 1.32 -5.30
C HIS A 78 5.08 2.01 -5.54
N ARG A 79 5.50 2.20 -6.80
CA ARG A 79 6.75 2.90 -7.15
C ARG A 79 6.85 4.31 -6.59
N ARG A 80 5.70 4.97 -6.36
CA ARG A 80 5.64 6.37 -5.86
C ARG A 80 5.45 6.47 -4.35
N ASP A 81 5.25 5.36 -3.66
CA ASP A 81 5.00 5.34 -2.22
C ASP A 81 6.15 5.93 -1.40
N SER A 82 7.38 5.72 -1.85
CA SER A 82 8.58 6.29 -1.21
C SER A 82 8.64 7.82 -1.29
N LYS A 83 7.91 8.43 -2.22
CA LYS A 83 7.85 9.88 -2.44
C LYS A 83 6.71 10.55 -1.68
N LEU A 84 5.94 9.80 -0.89
CA LEU A 84 4.83 10.35 -0.13
C LEU A 84 5.34 11.26 0.99
N ASN A 85 4.87 12.50 0.98
CA ASN A 85 5.18 13.48 2.02
C ASN A 85 4.26 13.24 3.23
N VAL A 86 4.76 12.44 4.19
CA VAL A 86 4.00 12.07 5.39
C VAL A 86 3.64 13.28 6.25
N ILE A 87 4.47 14.34 6.27
CA ILE A 87 4.16 15.59 6.97
C ILE A 87 2.86 16.18 6.40
N ARG A 88 2.77 16.32 5.08
CA ARG A 88 1.58 16.85 4.41
C ARG A 88 0.35 15.96 4.61
N ILE A 89 0.52 14.64 4.69
CA ILE A 89 -0.58 13.70 4.99
C ILE A 89 -1.10 13.92 6.42
N ILE A 90 -0.21 14.13 7.38
CA ILE A 90 -0.59 14.44 8.77
C ILE A 90 -1.31 15.78 8.84
N GLU A 91 -0.74 16.84 8.23
CA GLU A 91 -1.34 18.19 8.21
C GLU A 91 -2.75 18.21 7.61
N ASN A 92 -2.96 17.51 6.49
CA ASN A 92 -4.27 17.40 5.86
C ASN A 92 -5.31 16.71 6.74
N LYS A 93 -4.88 15.82 7.64
CA LYS A 93 -5.78 15.02 8.48
C LYS A 93 -5.96 15.57 9.90
N TYR A 94 -5.00 16.33 10.37
CA TYR A 94 -4.94 16.92 11.70
C TYR A 94 -4.71 18.43 11.55
N PRO A 95 -5.78 19.24 11.44
CA PRO A 95 -5.66 20.67 11.15
C PRO A 95 -4.88 21.44 12.23
N ASP A 96 -4.90 20.97 13.49
CA ASP A 96 -4.15 21.59 14.59
C ASP A 96 -2.64 21.55 14.42
N LEU A 97 -2.15 20.60 13.62
CA LEU A 97 -0.74 20.42 13.24
C LEU A 97 -0.38 21.14 11.95
N ASN A 98 -1.37 21.68 11.23
CA ASN A 98 -1.13 22.40 9.98
C ASN A 98 -0.21 23.59 10.22
N GLU A 99 0.79 23.75 9.34
CA GLU A 99 1.92 24.68 9.45
C GLU A 99 2.84 24.48 10.65
N LYS A 100 2.33 24.21 11.86
CA LYS A 100 3.15 23.98 13.06
C LYS A 100 4.12 22.82 12.88
N LEU A 101 3.64 21.71 12.30
CA LEU A 101 4.45 20.52 12.06
C LEU A 101 5.57 20.80 11.06
N ARG A 102 5.27 21.45 9.94
CA ARG A 102 6.27 21.85 8.94
C ARG A 102 7.26 22.85 9.52
N THR A 103 6.80 23.89 10.21
CA THR A 103 7.67 24.91 10.82
C THR A 103 8.61 24.29 11.88
N ALA A 104 8.11 23.37 12.71
CA ALA A 104 8.93 22.64 13.68
C ALA A 104 9.98 21.74 12.99
N TYR A 105 9.61 21.13 11.85
CA TYR A 105 10.52 20.30 11.07
C TYR A 105 11.58 21.10 10.31
N ASP A 106 11.21 22.26 9.78
CA ASP A 106 12.12 23.15 9.05
C ASP A 106 13.16 23.74 10.00
N ASN A 107 12.76 24.10 11.23
CA ASN A 107 13.63 24.61 12.31
C ASN A 107 14.18 23.50 13.22
N ARG A 108 14.20 22.24 12.78
CA ARG A 108 14.60 21.09 13.62
C ARG A 108 16.02 21.20 14.20
N ASN A 109 16.93 21.87 13.48
CA ASN A 109 18.33 22.05 13.89
C ASN A 109 18.55 23.33 14.72
N GLU A 110 17.53 24.18 14.83
CA GLU A 110 17.59 25.41 15.61
C GLU A 110 17.20 25.13 17.06
N SER A 111 17.84 25.82 18.00
CA SER A 111 17.47 25.83 19.41
C SER A 111 17.26 27.26 19.87
N ASN A 112 16.02 27.63 20.11
CA ASN A 112 15.66 28.88 20.75
C ASN A 112 14.34 28.68 21.50
N VAL A 113 14.06 29.52 22.50
CA VAL A 113 12.90 29.37 23.39
C VAL A 113 11.57 29.23 22.62
N ILE A 114 11.44 29.93 21.49
CA ILE A 114 10.23 29.88 20.64
C ILE A 114 10.14 28.54 19.90
N VAL A 115 11.24 28.09 19.28
CA VAL A 115 11.33 26.82 18.54
C VAL A 115 11.17 25.63 19.49
N ASP A 116 11.75 25.69 20.69
CA ASP A 116 11.65 24.61 21.68
C ASP A 116 10.23 24.50 22.25
N SER A 117 9.57 25.63 22.49
CA SER A 117 8.14 25.67 22.81
C SER A 117 7.29 25.09 21.67
N LEU A 118 7.57 25.47 20.42
CA LEU A 118 6.89 24.92 19.25
C LEU A 118 7.08 23.39 19.12
N LYS A 119 8.31 22.89 19.28
CA LYS A 119 8.63 21.46 19.25
C LYS A 119 7.86 20.70 20.35
N THR A 120 7.72 21.30 21.53
CA THR A 120 6.95 20.73 22.65
C THR A 120 5.46 20.65 22.32
N ILE A 121 4.86 21.73 21.83
CA ILE A 121 3.45 21.78 21.40
C ILE A 121 3.19 20.74 20.30
N VAL A 122 4.06 20.66 19.30
CA VAL A 122 3.94 19.67 18.22
C VAL A 122 4.12 18.25 18.74
N SER A 123 5.06 18.00 19.66
CA SER A 123 5.27 16.69 20.30
C SER A 123 4.01 16.21 21.03
N GLU A 124 3.30 17.12 21.71
CA GLU A 124 2.06 16.82 22.40
C GLU A 124 0.91 16.54 21.42
N SER A 125 0.71 17.40 20.43
CA SER A 125 -0.30 17.18 19.37
C SER A 125 -0.03 15.93 18.54
N MET A 126 1.23 15.52 18.38
CA MET A 126 1.60 14.28 17.69
C MET A 126 1.20 13.01 18.47
N LYS A 127 0.91 13.09 19.79
CA LYS A 127 0.49 11.92 20.58
C LYS A 127 -0.82 11.30 20.09
N VAL A 128 -1.72 12.12 19.51
CA VAL A 128 -3.00 11.64 18.95
C VAL A 128 -2.89 11.18 17.49
N VAL A 129 -1.73 11.37 16.86
CA VAL A 129 -1.48 10.99 15.47
C VAL A 129 -1.12 9.51 15.41
N SER A 130 -2.09 8.68 15.04
CA SER A 130 -1.85 7.26 14.82
C SER A 130 -1.59 6.95 13.34
N PRO A 131 -0.56 6.14 13.01
CA PRO A 131 -0.32 5.64 11.65
C PRO A 131 -1.51 4.90 11.04
N SER A 132 -2.33 4.25 11.86
CA SER A 132 -3.55 3.56 11.38
C SER A 132 -4.57 4.52 10.82
N ASN A 133 -4.65 5.71 11.43
CA ASN A 133 -5.66 6.70 11.11
C ASN A 133 -5.26 7.51 9.88
N LEU A 134 -3.97 7.54 9.51
CA LEU A 134 -3.49 8.18 8.28
C LEU A 134 -3.89 7.42 7.02
N LEU A 135 -4.19 6.12 7.13
CA LEU A 135 -4.69 5.31 6.02
C LEU A 135 -6.22 5.23 6.03
N ALA A 136 -6.82 5.42 4.86
CA ALA A 136 -8.25 5.26 4.69
C ALA A 136 -8.64 3.79 4.84
N LYS A 137 -9.44 3.46 5.87
CA LYS A 137 -9.96 2.10 6.12
C LYS A 137 -10.74 1.57 4.91
N SER A 138 -11.49 2.43 4.23
CA SER A 138 -12.25 2.09 3.01
C SER A 138 -11.37 1.50 1.91
N ARG A 139 -10.14 1.98 1.76
CA ARG A 139 -9.17 1.46 0.78
C ARG A 139 -8.73 0.03 1.10
N ILE A 140 -8.63 -0.33 2.38
CA ILE A 140 -8.30 -1.71 2.78
C ILE A 140 -9.51 -2.61 2.53
N ILE A 141 -10.68 -2.19 3.01
CA ILE A 141 -11.92 -2.96 2.92
C ILE A 141 -12.28 -3.24 1.46
N SER A 142 -12.21 -2.25 0.57
CA SER A 142 -12.53 -2.44 -0.84
C SER A 142 -11.63 -3.49 -1.51
N LYS A 143 -10.33 -3.44 -1.24
CA LYS A 143 -9.37 -4.42 -1.78
C LYS A 143 -9.62 -5.84 -1.28
N VAL A 144 -9.94 -5.99 0.02
CA VAL A 144 -10.31 -7.29 0.60
C VAL A 144 -11.58 -7.84 -0.06
N ILE A 145 -12.62 -7.02 -0.18
CA ILE A 145 -13.90 -7.43 -0.80
C ILE A 145 -13.69 -7.85 -2.26
N ILE A 146 -12.96 -7.05 -3.05
CA ILE A 146 -12.64 -7.38 -4.44
C ILE A 146 -11.92 -8.73 -4.51
N THR A 147 -10.90 -8.93 -3.68
CA THR A 147 -10.13 -10.18 -3.63
C THR A 147 -11.04 -11.38 -3.33
N ILE A 148 -11.92 -11.26 -2.32
CA ILE A 148 -12.86 -12.32 -1.95
C ILE A 148 -13.80 -12.65 -3.11
N ILE A 149 -14.36 -11.64 -3.79
CA ILE A 149 -15.28 -11.82 -4.92
C ILE A 149 -14.61 -12.63 -6.04
N PHE A 150 -13.39 -12.26 -6.44
CA PHE A 150 -12.68 -12.96 -7.50
C PHE A 150 -12.27 -14.38 -7.10
N ILE A 151 -11.80 -14.59 -5.87
CA ILE A 151 -11.48 -15.93 -5.37
C ILE A 151 -12.72 -16.82 -5.33
N ALA A 152 -13.83 -16.31 -4.80
CA ALA A 152 -15.10 -17.05 -4.75
C ALA A 152 -15.61 -17.40 -6.15
N GLY A 153 -15.52 -16.46 -7.10
CA GLY A 153 -15.89 -16.69 -8.49
C GLY A 153 -15.06 -17.79 -9.16
N MET A 154 -13.74 -17.81 -8.90
CA MET A 154 -12.87 -18.88 -9.41
C MET A 154 -13.25 -20.24 -8.82
N ILE A 155 -13.47 -20.33 -7.50
CA ILE A 155 -13.88 -21.58 -6.85
C ILE A 155 -15.20 -22.11 -7.43
N PHE A 156 -16.17 -21.21 -7.65
CA PHE A 156 -17.45 -21.59 -8.26
C PHE A 156 -17.28 -22.13 -9.68
N TYR A 157 -16.38 -21.57 -10.49
CA TYR A 157 -16.11 -22.04 -11.85
C TYR A 157 -15.51 -23.45 -11.91
N PHE A 158 -14.72 -23.84 -10.90
CA PHE A 158 -14.10 -25.17 -10.83
C PHE A 158 -15.02 -26.27 -10.28
N LYS A 159 -16.22 -25.92 -9.80
CA LYS A 159 -17.21 -26.86 -9.25
C LYS A 159 -18.25 -27.22 -10.30
#